data_AF-A0A7X7PU62-F1
#
_entry.id   AF-A0A7X7PU62-F1
#
_cell.length_a   1.000
_cell.length_b   1.000
_cell.length_c   1.000
_cell.angle_alpha   90.00
_cell.angle_beta   90.00
_cell.angle_gamma   90.00
#
_symmetry.space_group_name_H-M   'P 1'
#
loop_
_entity.id
_entity.type
_entity.pdbx_description
1 polymer ?
#
loop_
_entity_poly.entity_id
_entity_poly.type
_entity_poly.pdbx_seq_one_letter_code
_entity_poly.pdbx_strand_id
1 'polypeptide(L)' 'GDAGYVKQSAVVAAFEKAGFELIGSSEINANPKDQPTEEDVVWRLPPTLATSRDDPELRKQMEAIGESDRMTLKFRKPE' A
#
# COMPACT_ATOMS: atom_id res chain seq x y z
N GLY A 1 8.58 -3.29 6.00
CA GLY A 1 8.75 -1.95 6.56
C GLY A 1 7.69 -1.78 7.60
N ASP A 2 8.02 -1.17 8.73
CA ASP A 2 7.13 -1.15 9.90
C ASP A 2 5.98 -0.15 9.75
N ALA A 3 6.06 0.73 8.74
CA ALA A 3 5.04 1.73 8.39
C ALA A 3 3.91 1.22 7.46
N GLY A 4 3.96 -0.04 7.02
CA GLY A 4 2.96 -0.64 6.13
C GLY A 4 3.21 -0.46 4.63
N TYR A 5 3.94 0.57 4.22
CA TYR A 5 4.35 0.73 2.82
C TYR A 5 5.52 -0.20 2.46
N VAL A 6 5.39 -0.89 1.32
CA VAL A 6 6.41 -1.82 0.81
C VAL A 6 6.65 -1.59 -0.67
N LYS A 7 7.92 -1.70 -1.10
CA LYS A 7 8.26 -1.59 -2.52
C LYS A 7 7.79 -2.85 -3.26
N GLN A 8 7.09 -2.67 -4.38
CA GLN A 8 6.65 -3.77 -5.23
C GLN A 8 7.81 -4.69 -5.62
N SER A 9 8.97 -4.12 -5.97
CA SER A 9 10.17 -4.87 -6.30
C SER A 9 10.64 -5.79 -5.18
N ALA A 10 10.50 -5.37 -3.91
CA ALA A 10 10.87 -6.20 -2.77
C ALA A 10 9.89 -7.38 -2.59
N VAL A 11 8.60 -7.17 -2.83
CA VAL A 11 7.58 -8.23 -2.78
C VAL A 11 7.80 -9.23 -3.92
N VAL A 12 8.00 -8.75 -5.15
CA VAL A 12 8.28 -9.60 -6.32
C VAL A 12 9.54 -10.44 -6.08
N ALA A 13 10.65 -9.81 -5.66
CA ALA A 13 11.90 -10.52 -5.38
C ALA A 13 11.74 -11.58 -4.27
N ALA A 14 10.92 -11.31 -3.25
CA ALA A 14 10.64 -12.28 -2.19
C ALA A 14 9.88 -13.51 -2.72
N PHE A 15 8.90 -13.30 -3.61
CA PHE A 15 8.13 -14.40 -4.22
C PHE A 15 8.97 -15.19 -5.23
N GLU A 16 9.79 -14.52 -6.04
CA GLU A 16 10.73 -15.17 -6.96
C GLU A 16 11.76 -16.03 -6.22
N LYS A 17 12.31 -15.52 -5.10
CA LYS A 17 13.19 -16.31 -4.23
C LYS A 17 12.50 -17.53 -3.62
N ALA A 18 11.19 -17.45 -3.40
CA ALA A 18 10.37 -18.57 -2.95
C ALA A 18 9.96 -19.53 -4.10
N GLY A 19 10.43 -19.30 -5.32
CA GLY A 19 10.17 -20.14 -6.49
C GLY A 19 8.86 -19.84 -7.19
N PHE A 20 8.27 -18.66 -7.00
CA PHE A 20 7.09 -18.22 -7.76
C PHE A 20 7.47 -17.30 -8.91
N GLU A 21 6.64 -17.28 -9.96
CA GLU A 21 6.81 -16.39 -11.11
C GLU A 21 5.71 -15.33 -11.12
N LEU A 22 6.08 -14.05 -11.30
CA LEU A 22 5.12 -12.97 -11.51
C LEU A 22 4.52 -13.08 -12.92
N ILE A 23 3.20 -13.27 -13.01
CA ILE A 23 2.48 -13.46 -14.28
C ILE A 23 1.51 -12.32 -14.61
N GLY A 24 1.43 -11.31 -13.76
CA GLY A 24 0.63 -10.11 -14.03
C GLY A 24 0.53 -9.16 -12.84
N SER A 25 0.19 -7.91 -13.15
CA SER A 25 -0.15 -6.88 -12.19
C SER A 25 -1.44 -6.18 -12.60
N SER A 26 -2.09 -5.51 -11.64
CA SER A 26 -3.27 -4.70 -11.87
C SER A 26 -3.27 -3.46 -10.99
N GLU A 27 -3.67 -2.34 -11.57
CA GLU A 27 -3.82 -1.04 -10.89
C GLU A 27 -5.21 -0.86 -10.26
N ILE A 28 -5.99 -1.94 -10.12
CA ILE A 28 -7.37 -1.87 -9.59
C ILE A 28 -7.45 -1.27 -8.17
N ASN A 29 -6.38 -1.43 -7.37
CA ASN A 29 -6.28 -0.86 -6.03
C ASN A 29 -5.29 0.32 -5.94
N ALA A 30 -4.88 0.87 -7.08
CA ALA A 30 -4.01 2.03 -7.10
C ALA A 30 -4.76 3.29 -6.65
N ASN A 31 -4.12 4.12 -5.84
CA ASN A 31 -4.62 5.42 -5.43
C ASN A 31 -3.55 6.51 -5.68
N PRO A 32 -3.67 7.29 -6.76
CA PRO A 32 -2.68 8.33 -7.09
C PRO A 32 -2.64 9.49 -6.08
N LYS A 33 -3.62 9.59 -5.17
CA LYS A 33 -3.62 10.58 -4.08
C LYS A 33 -2.80 10.14 -2.87
N ASP A 34 -2.54 8.84 -2.73
CA ASP A 34 -1.68 8.35 -1.66
C ASP A 34 -0.21 8.39 -2.09
N GLN A 35 0.46 9.49 -1.73
CA GLN A 35 1.88 9.71 -1.99
C GLN A 35 2.61 9.83 -0.64
N PRO A 36 2.94 8.69 0.01
CA PRO A 36 3.53 8.69 1.34
C PRO A 36 4.98 9.19 1.33
N THR A 37 5.33 9.93 2.37
CA THR A 37 6.71 10.31 2.71
C THR A 37 7.36 9.27 3.62
N GLU A 38 8.64 9.48 3.99
CA GLU A 38 9.35 8.56 4.89
C GLU A 38 8.78 8.52 6.32
N GLU A 39 8.03 9.56 6.71
CA GLU A 39 7.42 9.69 8.04
C GLU A 39 5.98 9.15 8.09
N ASP A 40 5.38 8.89 6.92
CA ASP A 40 3.99 8.46 6.82
C ASP A 40 3.82 6.96 7.10
N VAL A 41 2.72 6.64 7.77
CA VAL A 41 2.27 5.25 8.01
C VAL A 41 0.94 5.00 7.33
N VAL A 42 0.71 3.80 6.77
CA VAL A 42 -0.52 3.45 6.06
C VAL A 42 -1.77 3.72 6.90
N TRP A 43 -1.71 3.47 8.21
CA TRP A 43 -2.85 3.67 9.12
C TRP A 43 -3.26 5.14 9.31
N ARG A 44 -2.53 6.11 8.75
CA ARG A 44 -2.97 7.51 8.65
C ARG A 44 -4.25 7.65 7.80
N LEU A 45 -4.48 6.73 6.87
CA LEU A 45 -5.61 6.70 5.95
C LEU A 45 -6.78 5.83 6.47
N PRO A 46 -7.97 5.96 5.86
CA PRO A 46 -9.08 5.04 6.11
C PRO A 46 -8.69 3.56 5.93
N PRO A 47 -9.31 2.64 6.69
CA PRO A 47 -10.41 2.88 7.63
C PRO A 47 -9.94 3.31 9.03
N THR A 48 -8.64 3.35 9.32
CA THR A 48 -8.14 3.50 10.69
C THR A 48 -8.03 4.96 11.13
N LEU A 49 -7.58 5.85 10.23
CA LEU A 49 -7.39 7.27 10.51
C LEU A 49 -6.61 7.52 11.81
N ALA A 50 -5.57 6.71 12.06
CA ALA A 50 -4.89 6.59 13.35
C ALA A 50 -4.21 7.89 13.80
N THR A 51 -3.74 8.69 12.86
CA THR A 51 -2.95 9.91 13.11
C THR A 51 -3.79 11.17 13.22
N SER A 52 -5.10 11.10 12.93
CA SER A 52 -5.99 12.26 12.82
C SER A 52 -7.22 12.19 13.72
N ARG A 53 -7.22 11.29 14.72
CA ARG A 53 -8.38 11.04 15.60
C ARG A 53 -8.89 12.29 16.32
N ASP A 54 -7.97 13.13 16.80
CA ASP A 54 -8.26 14.34 17.58
C ASP A 54 -8.16 15.63 16.76
N ASP A 55 -7.91 15.54 15.45
CA ASP A 55 -7.79 16.68 14.53
C ASP A 55 -8.81 16.54 13.38
N PRO A 56 -9.98 17.18 13.48
CA PRO A 56 -11.03 17.09 12.47
C PRO A 56 -10.62 17.60 11.08
N GLU A 57 -9.69 18.55 10.99
CA GLU A 57 -9.26 19.12 9.71
C GLU A 57 -8.26 18.17 9.04
N LEU A 58 -7.28 17.68 9.79
CA LEU A 58 -6.37 16.63 9.31
C LEU A 58 -7.15 15.37 8.93
N ARG A 59 -8.19 15.01 9.68
CA ARG A 59 -9.04 13.86 9.39
C ARG A 59 -9.70 14.00 8.03
N LYS A 60 -10.30 15.16 7.72
CA LYS A 60 -10.88 15.43 6.40
C LYS A 60 -9.84 15.33 5.28
N GLN A 61 -8.61 15.79 5.53
CA GLN A 61 -7.51 15.66 4.56
C GLN A 61 -7.17 14.19 4.28
N MET A 62 -7.07 13.35 5.32
CA MET A 62 -6.82 11.91 5.17
C MET A 62 -8.00 11.18 4.49
N GLU A 63 -9.24 11.56 4.81
CA GLU A 63 -10.44 11.03 4.16
C GLU A 63 -10.51 11.43 2.67
N ALA A 64 -10.06 12.63 2.31
CA ALA A 64 -10.03 13.09 0.92
C ALA A 64 -8.98 12.37 0.06
N ILE A 65 -7.91 11.85 0.68
CA ILE A 65 -6.95 10.95 0.04
C ILE A 65 -7.62 9.61 -0.24
N GLY A 66 -8.39 9.06 0.70
CA GLY A 66 -9.04 7.75 0.59
C GLY A 66 -8.15 6.60 1.06
N GLU A 67 -8.49 5.36 0.71
CA GLU A 67 -7.68 4.17 1.05
C GLU A 67 -6.26 4.25 0.50
N SER A 68 -5.31 3.56 1.13
CA SER A 68 -3.92 3.53 0.66
C SER A 68 -3.75 2.97 -0.74
N ASP A 69 -2.70 3.42 -1.44
CA ASP A 69 -2.24 2.81 -2.69
C ASP A 69 -1.75 1.38 -2.45
N ARG A 70 -2.26 0.43 -3.24
CA ARG A 70 -1.94 -1.00 -3.06
C ARG A 70 -1.61 -1.66 -4.39
N MET A 71 -0.49 -2.38 -4.39
CA MET A 71 -0.16 -3.27 -5.49
C MET A 71 -1.09 -4.49 -5.52
N THR A 72 -1.52 -4.88 -6.72
CA THR A 72 -2.21 -6.16 -6.96
C THR A 72 -1.36 -6.99 -7.90
N LEU A 73 -0.79 -8.08 -7.38
CA LEU A 73 0.15 -8.94 -8.11
C LEU A 73 -0.38 -10.36 -8.20
N LYS A 74 -0.21 -10.98 -9.37
CA LYS A 74 -0.57 -12.38 -9.60
C LYS A 74 0.68 -13.21 -9.81
N PHE A 75 0.85 -14.23 -8.98
CA PHE A 75 1.97 -15.17 -9.06
C PHE A 75 1.50 -16.57 -9.47
N ARG A 76 2.37 -17.28 -10.17
CA ARG A 76 2.23 -18.70 -10.50
C ARG A 76 3.31 -19.49 -9.77
N LYS A 77 2.98 -20.67 -9.26
CA LYS A 77 3.99 -21.67 -8.90
C LYS A 77 4.34 -22.49 -10.15
N PRO A 78 5.60 -22.49 -10.62
CA PRO A 78 6.05 -23.44 -11.64
C PRO A 78 5.99 -24.87 -11.07
N GLU A 79 5.76 -25.85 -11.94
CA GLU A 79 5.57 -27.27 -11.57
C GLU A 79 6.77 -27.84 -10.79
#